data_AF-A0A1Z5LG37-F1
#
_entry.id   AF-A0A1Z5LG37-F1
#
_cell.length_a   1.000
_cell.length_b   1.000
_cell.length_c   1.000
_cell.angle_alpha   90.00
_cell.angle_beta   90.00
_cell.angle_gamma   90.00
#
_symmetry.space_group_name_H-M   'P 1'
#
loop_
_entity.id
_entity.type
_entity.pdbx_description
1 polymer ?
#
loop_
_entity_poly.entity_id
_entity_poly.type
_entity_poly.pdbx_seq_one_letter_code
_entity_poly.pdbx_strand_id
1 'polypeptide(L)'
;MAPRPWRGCSCEAVERMFLGFPTTKTYFPHFDFTHGSEQIKAHGKKVSEALTKAVGHLDDLPGALSTLSDLHAHKLRVDPVNFKLLSHCLLVTLANHHP
;
A
#
# COMPACT_ATOMS: atom_id res chain seq x y z
N MET A 1 7.84 9.72 22.74
CA MET A 1 8.06 9.12 21.41
C MET A 1 6.69 8.88 20.80
N ALA A 2 6.21 9.77 19.93
CA ALA A 2 4.83 9.69 19.41
C ALA A 2 4.67 8.45 18.50
N PRO A 3 3.56 7.69 18.60
CA PRO A 3 3.31 6.57 17.71
C PRO A 3 3.23 7.08 16.28
N ARG A 4 3.96 6.47 15.34
CA ARG A 4 3.89 6.83 13.92
C ARG A 4 2.52 6.39 13.38
N PRO A 5 1.59 7.30 13.07
CA PRO A 5 0.18 6.98 12.80
C PRO A 5 -0.03 6.08 11.57
N TRP A 6 0.98 5.98 10.70
CA TRP A 6 0.88 5.30 9.41
C TRP A 6 1.03 3.77 9.46
N ARG A 7 1.69 3.20 10.48
CA ARG A 7 2.17 1.80 10.41
C ARG A 7 1.02 0.77 10.45
N GLY A 8 -0.02 1.03 11.24
CA GLY A 8 -1.20 0.14 11.29
C GLY A 8 -2.10 0.28 10.07
N CYS A 9 -2.35 1.54 9.65
CA CYS A 9 -3.30 1.87 8.59
C CYS A 9 -2.94 1.24 7.23
N SER A 10 -1.65 1.17 6.88
CA SER A 10 -1.25 0.60 5.57
C SER A 10 -1.41 -0.93 5.52
N CYS A 11 -1.19 -1.63 6.65
CA CYS A 11 -1.42 -3.07 6.75
C CYS A 11 -2.91 -3.38 6.58
N GLU A 12 -3.75 -2.66 7.32
CA GLU A 12 -5.20 -2.82 7.26
C GLU A 12 -5.75 -2.47 5.88
N ALA A 13 -5.25 -1.42 5.22
CA ALA A 13 -5.68 -1.06 3.87
C ALA A 13 -5.35 -2.14 2.83
N VAL A 14 -4.16 -2.75 2.92
CA VAL A 14 -3.77 -3.88 2.05
C VAL A 14 -4.68 -5.08 2.30
N GLU A 15 -4.99 -5.38 3.56
CA GLU A 15 -5.91 -6.46 3.91
C GLU A 15 -7.33 -6.21 3.40
N ARG A 16 -7.86 -4.98 3.57
CA ARG A 16 -9.14 -4.55 3.01
C ARG A 16 -9.16 -4.67 1.49
N MET A 17 -8.06 -4.37 0.80
CA MET A 17 -7.96 -4.52 -0.65
C MET A 17 -8.08 -5.99 -1.07
N PHE A 18 -7.38 -6.90 -0.39
CA PHE A 18 -7.45 -8.33 -0.69
C PHE A 18 -8.83 -8.92 -0.40
N LEU A 19 -9.52 -8.46 0.65
CA LEU A 19 -10.87 -8.93 0.98
C LEU A 19 -11.94 -8.32 0.06
N GLY A 20 -11.89 -7.02 -0.17
CA GLY A 20 -12.89 -6.29 -0.97
C GLY A 20 -12.71 -6.44 -2.49
N PHE A 21 -11.48 -6.69 -2.95
CA PHE A 21 -11.14 -6.84 -4.36
C PHE A 21 -10.26 -8.08 -4.59
N PRO A 22 -10.83 -9.30 -4.56
CA PRO A 22 -10.05 -10.54 -4.59
C PRO A 22 -9.16 -10.72 -5.82
N THR A 23 -9.49 -10.09 -6.95
CA THR A 23 -8.65 -10.08 -8.16
C THR A 23 -7.26 -9.50 -7.91
N THR A 24 -7.10 -8.61 -6.94
CA THR A 24 -5.78 -8.04 -6.58
C THR A 24 -4.81 -9.08 -6.00
N LYS A 25 -5.31 -10.22 -5.50
CA LYS A 25 -4.47 -11.32 -4.99
C LYS A 25 -3.64 -11.99 -6.07
N THR A 26 -3.99 -11.85 -7.35
CA THR A 26 -3.23 -12.47 -8.46
C THR A 26 -1.81 -11.93 -8.57
N TYR A 27 -1.54 -10.73 -8.04
CA TYR A 27 -0.20 -10.15 -7.96
C TYR A 27 0.65 -10.70 -6.81
N PHE A 28 0.04 -11.48 -5.90
CA PHE A 28 0.66 -12.00 -4.68
C PHE A 28 0.44 -13.52 -4.50
N PRO A 29 0.76 -14.36 -5.51
CA PRO A 29 0.47 -15.80 -5.44
C PRO A 29 1.21 -16.54 -4.31
N HIS A 30 2.25 -15.94 -3.75
CA HIS A 30 3.07 -16.51 -2.67
C HIS A 30 2.74 -15.94 -1.29
N PHE A 31 1.68 -15.13 -1.17
CA PHE A 31 1.29 -14.55 0.12
C PHE A 31 0.39 -15.49 0.90
N ASP A 32 0.65 -15.56 2.20
CA ASP A 32 -0.31 -15.93 3.22
C ASP A 32 -1.29 -14.77 3.43
N PHE A 33 -2.56 -15.04 3.13
CA PHE A 33 -3.66 -14.07 3.24
C PHE A 33 -4.41 -14.18 4.58
N THR A 34 -3.92 -14.94 5.54
CA THR A 34 -4.50 -14.96 6.89
C THR A 34 -4.39 -13.60 7.55
N HIS A 35 -5.39 -13.26 8.37
CA HIS A 35 -5.39 -12.01 9.12
C HIS A 35 -4.13 -11.90 9.98
N GLY A 36 -3.42 -10.78 9.86
CA GLY A 36 -2.18 -10.53 10.59
C GLY A 36 -0.97 -11.32 10.09
N SER A 37 -0.98 -11.87 8.86
CA SER A 37 0.19 -12.53 8.30
C SER A 37 1.40 -11.61 8.23
N GLU A 38 2.59 -12.17 8.47
CA GLU A 38 3.83 -11.40 8.45
C GLU A 38 4.14 -10.84 7.05
N GLN A 39 3.67 -11.50 6.00
CA GLN A 39 3.80 -11.02 4.61
C GLN A 39 2.95 -9.78 4.36
N ILE A 40 1.69 -9.75 4.82
CA ILE A 40 0.82 -8.57 4.73
C ILE A 40 1.42 -7.41 5.54
N LYS A 41 1.86 -7.65 6.78
CA LYS A 41 2.50 -6.64 7.62
C LYS A 41 3.76 -6.07 6.97
N ALA A 42 4.64 -6.93 6.44
CA ALA A 42 5.86 -6.52 5.77
C ALA A 42 5.57 -5.72 4.50
N HIS A 43 4.54 -6.08 3.73
CA HIS A 43 4.12 -5.33 2.56
C HIS A 43 3.50 -3.98 2.93
N GLY A 44 2.59 -3.95 3.91
CA GLY A 44 2.00 -2.72 4.44
C GLY A 44 3.06 -1.73 4.95
N LYS A 45 4.14 -2.23 5.58
CA LYS A 45 5.29 -1.39 5.95
C LYS A 45 5.96 -0.74 4.73
N LYS A 46 6.20 -1.49 3.65
CA LYS A 46 6.77 -0.95 2.41
C LYS A 46 5.87 0.13 1.79
N VAL A 47 4.55 -0.08 1.77
CA VAL A 47 3.57 0.92 1.32
C VAL A 47 3.63 2.18 2.18
N SER A 48 3.63 2.02 3.51
CA SER A 48 3.73 3.14 4.45
C SER A 48 5.02 3.95 4.28
N GLU A 49 6.16 3.28 4.06
CA GLU A 49 7.45 3.92 3.84
C GLU A 49 7.49 4.67 2.51
N ALA A 50 6.90 4.13 1.45
CA ALA A 50 6.76 4.82 0.16
C ALA A 50 5.87 6.07 0.27
N LEU A 51 4.73 5.98 0.97
CA LEU A 51 3.87 7.13 1.23
C LEU A 51 4.57 8.19 2.09
N THR A 52 5.33 7.77 3.11
CA THR A 52 6.12 8.68 3.94
C THR A 52 7.17 9.41 3.10
N LYS A 53 7.87 8.70 2.20
CA LYS A 53 8.80 9.30 1.26
C LYS A 53 8.10 10.31 0.35
N ALA A 54 6.95 9.96 -0.20
CA ALA A 54 6.16 10.85 -1.06
C ALA A 54 5.77 12.15 -0.33
N VAL A 55 5.28 12.05 0.91
CA VAL A 55 4.92 13.22 1.73
C VAL A 55 6.14 14.10 2.04
N GLY A 56 7.33 13.49 2.19
CA GLY A 56 8.57 14.24 2.41
C GLY A 56 9.13 14.94 1.16
N HIS A 57 8.57 14.68 -0.02
CA HIS A 57 9.02 15.19 -1.33
C HIS A 57 7.84 15.61 -2.21
N LEU A 58 6.86 16.32 -1.65
CA LEU A 58 5.63 16.71 -2.37
C LEU A 58 5.90 17.65 -3.55
N ASP A 59 7.01 18.38 -3.52
CA ASP A 59 7.49 19.26 -4.60
C ASP A 59 8.11 18.49 -5.78
N ASP A 60 8.57 17.25 -5.56
CA ASP A 60 9.14 16.38 -6.60
C ASP A 60 8.75 14.90 -6.39
N LEU A 61 7.46 14.62 -6.50
CA LEU A 61 6.93 13.25 -6.45
C LEU A 61 7.51 12.34 -7.56
N PRO A 62 7.61 12.77 -8.83
CA PRO A 62 8.15 11.93 -9.90
C PRO A 62 9.60 11.51 -9.63
N GLY A 63 10.46 12.44 -9.18
CA GLY A 63 11.85 12.11 -8.82
C GLY A 63 11.92 11.18 -7.61
N ALA A 64 11.18 11.50 -6.54
CA ALA A 64 11.19 10.72 -5.30
C ALA A 64 10.69 9.28 -5.49
N LEU A 65 9.71 9.04 -6.37
CA LEU A 65 9.11 7.72 -6.58
C LEU A 65 9.55 7.02 -7.87
N SER A 66 10.47 7.61 -8.65
CA SER A 66 10.98 7.08 -9.93
C SER A 66 11.30 5.57 -9.89
N THR A 67 12.16 5.13 -8.98
CA THR A 67 12.53 3.71 -8.85
C THR A 67 11.33 2.80 -8.55
N LEU A 68 10.36 3.30 -7.78
CA LEU A 68 9.15 2.55 -7.43
C LEU A 68 8.20 2.46 -8.64
N SER A 69 8.12 3.54 -9.42
CA SER A 69 7.38 3.59 -10.70
C SER A 69 7.94 2.56 -11.67
N ASP A 70 9.27 2.55 -11.89
CA ASP A 70 9.93 1.60 -12.80
C ASP A 70 9.72 0.14 -12.38
N LEU A 71 9.78 -0.13 -11.07
CA LEU A 71 9.51 -1.45 -10.52
C LEU A 71 8.09 -1.91 -10.87
N HIS A 72 7.08 -1.06 -10.69
CA HIS A 72 5.68 -1.41 -10.96
C HIS A 72 5.38 -1.51 -12.45
N ALA A 73 5.95 -0.64 -13.28
CA ALA A 73 5.72 -0.62 -14.72
C ALA A 73 6.40 -1.79 -15.45
N HIS A 74 7.69 -2.03 -15.14
CA HIS A 74 8.50 -2.92 -15.98
C HIS A 74 8.67 -4.33 -15.42
N LYS A 75 8.78 -4.46 -14.09
CA LYS A 75 9.00 -5.76 -13.44
C LYS A 75 7.71 -6.39 -12.95
N LEU A 76 6.92 -5.66 -12.15
CA LEU A 76 5.69 -6.20 -11.57
C LEU A 76 4.51 -6.13 -12.55
N ARG A 77 4.52 -5.17 -13.47
CA ARG A 77 3.50 -4.97 -14.52
C ARG A 77 2.08 -4.93 -13.94
N VAL A 78 1.91 -4.18 -12.87
CA VAL A 78 0.61 -4.02 -12.19
C VAL A 78 -0.30 -3.18 -13.08
N ASP A 79 -1.53 -3.65 -13.31
CA ASP A 79 -2.50 -2.87 -14.09
C ASP A 79 -2.85 -1.59 -13.31
N PRO A 80 -2.82 -0.40 -13.97
CA PRO A 80 -3.11 0.89 -13.35
C PRO A 80 -4.42 0.94 -12.54
N VAL A 81 -5.43 0.12 -12.87
CA VAL A 81 -6.70 0.06 -12.15
C VAL A 81 -6.53 -0.35 -10.68
N ASN A 82 -5.56 -1.22 -10.37
CA ASN A 82 -5.38 -1.74 -9.01
C ASN A 82 -4.84 -0.68 -8.05
N PHE A 83 -4.12 0.33 -8.54
CA PHE A 83 -3.69 1.45 -7.71
C PHE A 83 -4.89 2.23 -7.16
N LYS A 84 -5.97 2.38 -7.96
CA LYS A 84 -7.20 3.04 -7.50
C LYS A 84 -7.88 2.25 -6.38
N LEU A 85 -7.84 0.93 -6.43
CA LEU A 85 -8.40 0.05 -5.39
C LEU A 85 -7.64 0.18 -4.08
N LEU A 86 -6.30 0.15 -4.14
CA LEU A 86 -5.46 0.38 -2.95
C LEU A 86 -5.66 1.79 -2.38
N SER A 87 -5.71 2.81 -3.23
CA SER A 87 -6.00 4.20 -2.81
C SER A 87 -7.36 4.31 -2.12
N HIS A 88 -8.39 3.65 -2.64
CA HIS A 88 -9.70 3.62 -1.99
C HIS A 88 -9.63 2.97 -0.61
N CYS A 89 -9.01 1.79 -0.48
CA CYS A 89 -8.87 1.12 0.81
C CYS A 89 -8.06 1.96 1.82
N LEU A 90 -7.01 2.65 1.37
CA LEU A 90 -6.26 3.59 2.20
C LEU A 90 -7.14 4.72 2.73
N LEU A 91 -7.95 5.35 1.87
CA LEU A 91 -8.88 6.42 2.28
C LEU A 91 -9.91 5.93 3.29
N VAL A 92 -10.52 4.76 3.05
CA VAL A 92 -11.50 4.19 3.99
C VAL A 92 -10.85 3.85 5.33
N THR A 93 -9.64 3.28 5.34
CA THR A 93 -8.91 3.03 6.60
C THR A 93 -8.58 4.32 7.33
N LEU A 94 -8.08 5.35 6.63
CA LEU A 94 -7.78 6.64 7.24
C LEU A 94 -9.02 7.29 7.84
N ALA A 95 -10.15 7.29 7.13
CA ALA A 95 -11.43 7.81 7.64
C ALA A 95 -11.90 7.07 8.90
N ASN A 96 -11.63 5.77 9.02
CA ASN A 96 -11.99 4.98 10.19
C ASN A 96 -11.11 5.25 11.42
N HIS A 97 -9.86 5.65 11.23
CA HIS A 97 -8.92 5.96 12.33
C HIS A 97 -8.85 7.45 12.67
N HIS A 98 -9.32 8.31 11.78
CA HIS A 98 -9.31 9.78 11.91
C HIS A 98 -10.66 10.37 11.45
N PRO A 99 -11.75 10.18 12.23
CA PRO A 99 -13.09 10.67 11.88
C PRO A 99 -13.23 12.19 11.98
#